data_AF-A0A6G6SRK9-F1
#
_entry.id   AF-A0A6G6SRK9-F1
#
_cell.length_a   1.000
_cell.length_b   1.000
_cell.length_c   1.000
_cell.angle_alpha   90.00
_cell.angle_beta   90.00
_cell.angle_gamma   90.00
#
_symmetry.space_group_name_H-M   'P 1'
#
loop_
_entity.id
_entity.type
_entity.pdbx_description
1 polymer ?
#
loop_
_entity_poly.entity_id
_entity_poly.type
_entity_poly.pdbx_seq_one_letter_code
_entity_poly.pdbx_strand_id
1 'polypeptide(L)'
;MMQKILRVIAVSAVFWVRSVSADPGCQNAEVIGGKLITDICWSCIFPIKVAGVPISGGGGSFPSEAVSNPLCMCEDNLGVPRPGVTTSMWEPARLVEFQRVPGCSSVLNGVRFPFDRTNQGHHGMGDMDGGDGSFMHYHYYAFPLLVMLDLFIKQTCNADGYMDLDIMYMSELDPTWNNDELAFFTNPEAAAVANPIAAAACTADAVSSTAGKPLKQLFWCAGSWGTLYPFSGNQNGGKGVIRDSSLLSTRVLAALHRRGLAWKTMGSEAMCRGVISPTLPKTQYKFTLLHPVPETNSSHVIGESTLTWGLARTIPAIGQDPIYTIWRWNDCCNN
;
A
#
# COMPACT_ATOMS: atom_id res chain seq x y z
N MET A 1 -9.55 15.10 68.85
CA MET A 1 -8.75 15.91 67.89
C MET A 1 -8.16 15.01 66.81
N MET A 2 -9.00 14.25 66.08
CA MET A 2 -8.55 13.14 65.23
C MET A 2 -9.46 12.97 64.00
N GLN A 3 -9.82 14.07 63.35
CA GLN A 3 -10.76 14.07 62.22
C GLN A 3 -10.39 15.03 61.07
N LYS A 4 -9.17 15.62 61.07
CA LYS A 4 -8.77 16.64 60.07
C LYS A 4 -7.71 16.20 59.05
N ILE A 5 -7.34 14.92 58.99
CA ILE A 5 -6.23 14.47 58.10
C ILE A 5 -6.72 13.68 56.86
N LEU A 6 -8.04 13.45 56.69
CA LEU A 6 -8.55 12.62 55.59
C LEU A 6 -9.10 13.37 54.36
N ARG A 7 -8.83 14.68 54.19
CA ARG A 7 -9.37 15.47 53.06
C ARG A 7 -8.35 16.00 52.05
N VAL A 8 -7.11 15.51 52.07
CA VAL A 8 -6.03 16.02 51.19
C VAL A 8 -5.63 15.05 50.06
N ILE A 9 -6.18 13.83 50.01
CA ILE A 9 -5.85 12.82 48.96
C ILE A 9 -7.02 12.63 47.98
N ALA A 10 -7.49 13.72 47.39
CA ALA A 10 -8.46 13.67 46.28
C ALA A 10 -8.19 14.76 45.23
N VAL A 11 -6.91 15.10 45.03
CA VAL A 11 -6.44 15.85 43.85
C VAL A 11 -5.58 14.89 43.03
N SER A 12 -6.20 13.79 42.60
CA SER A 12 -5.60 12.82 41.69
C SER A 12 -6.09 13.16 40.29
N ALA A 13 -5.22 13.83 39.53
CA ALA A 13 -5.15 13.81 38.08
C ALA A 13 -6.48 13.66 37.32
N VAL A 14 -7.22 14.77 37.20
CA VAL A 14 -8.09 14.96 36.03
C VAL A 14 -7.15 15.29 34.87
N PHE A 15 -6.55 14.24 34.27
CA PHE A 15 -6.08 14.36 32.90
C PHE A 15 -7.31 14.68 32.07
N TRP A 16 -7.38 15.93 31.61
CA TRP A 16 -8.25 16.30 30.50
C TRP A 16 -7.86 15.41 29.31
N VAL A 17 -8.54 14.29 29.16
CA VAL A 17 -8.69 13.66 27.86
C VAL A 17 -9.48 14.69 27.04
N ARG A 18 -8.78 15.54 26.30
CA ARG A 18 -9.42 16.25 25.20
C ARG A 18 -9.93 15.16 24.27
N SER A 19 -11.23 14.94 24.27
CA SER A 19 -11.89 14.26 23.18
C SER A 19 -11.49 15.03 21.91
N VAL A 20 -10.62 14.45 21.09
CA VAL A 20 -10.40 14.93 19.73
C VAL A 20 -11.76 14.82 19.06
N SER A 21 -12.45 15.94 18.93
CA SER A 21 -13.64 16.01 18.08
C SER A 21 -13.17 15.67 16.68
N ALA A 22 -13.60 14.54 16.13
CA ALA A 22 -13.41 14.23 14.72
C ALA A 22 -13.94 15.42 13.91
N ASP A 23 -13.09 16.02 13.07
CA ASP A 23 -13.48 17.09 12.16
C ASP A 23 -14.51 16.50 11.17
N PRO A 24 -15.63 17.20 10.87
CA PRO A 24 -16.65 16.69 9.95
C PRO A 24 -16.02 16.21 8.62
N GLY A 25 -15.95 14.89 8.44
CA GLY A 25 -15.39 14.25 7.24
C GLY A 25 -14.16 13.37 7.48
N CYS A 26 -13.45 13.50 8.61
CA CYS A 26 -12.37 12.56 8.95
C CYS A 26 -12.96 11.34 9.68
N GLN A 27 -13.05 10.20 8.99
CA GLN A 27 -13.54 8.96 9.59
C GLN A 27 -12.43 8.27 10.39
N ASN A 28 -12.76 7.63 11.50
CA ASN A 28 -11.82 6.76 12.21
C ASN A 28 -11.99 5.33 11.69
N ALA A 29 -10.95 4.76 11.06
CA ALA A 29 -10.99 3.37 10.61
C ALA A 29 -10.62 2.36 11.72
N GLU A 30 -10.12 2.84 12.86
CA GLU A 30 -9.67 2.09 14.04
C GLU A 30 -8.51 1.14 13.73
N VAL A 31 -7.64 1.56 12.80
CA VAL A 31 -6.46 0.78 12.39
C VAL A 31 -5.49 0.61 13.56
N ILE A 32 -5.21 1.68 14.32
CA ILE A 32 -4.41 1.63 15.54
C ILE A 32 -5.29 1.12 16.68
N GLY A 33 -5.58 -0.18 16.66
CA GLY A 33 -6.48 -0.85 17.59
C GLY A 33 -6.55 -2.35 17.30
N GLY A 34 -7.68 -2.99 17.65
CA GLY A 34 -7.87 -4.43 17.44
C GLY A 34 -7.83 -4.86 15.96
N LYS A 35 -8.19 -3.97 15.04
CA LYS A 35 -8.23 -4.24 13.59
C LYS A 35 -6.85 -4.49 12.98
N LEU A 36 -5.79 -4.01 13.63
CA LEU A 36 -4.40 -4.33 13.26
C LEU A 36 -4.12 -5.83 13.28
N ILE A 37 -4.94 -6.60 14.02
CA ILE A 37 -4.84 -8.06 14.11
C ILE A 37 -6.03 -8.76 13.43
N THR A 38 -7.26 -8.30 13.67
CA THR A 38 -8.46 -9.01 13.17
C THR A 38 -8.70 -8.83 11.68
N ASP A 39 -8.26 -7.71 11.11
CA ASP A 39 -8.65 -7.29 9.76
C ASP A 39 -7.50 -7.51 8.75
N ILE A 40 -6.47 -8.24 9.15
CA ILE A 40 -5.32 -8.64 8.31
C ILE A 40 -5.51 -10.07 7.80
N CYS A 41 -5.22 -10.28 6.52
CA CYS A 41 -5.18 -11.62 5.93
C CYS A 41 -3.92 -12.39 6.34
N TRP A 42 -3.95 -13.07 7.49
CA TRP A 42 -2.81 -13.88 7.97
C TRP A 42 -2.45 -15.05 7.05
N SER A 43 -3.45 -15.63 6.37
CA SER A 43 -3.21 -16.68 5.37
C SER A 43 -2.48 -16.15 4.14
N CYS A 44 -2.52 -14.84 3.88
CA CYS A 44 -1.85 -14.21 2.75
C CYS A 44 -0.33 -14.04 2.93
N ILE A 45 0.24 -14.36 4.10
CA ILE A 45 1.70 -14.46 4.26
C ILE A 45 2.27 -15.59 3.39
N PHE A 46 1.46 -16.63 3.18
CA PHE A 46 1.86 -17.83 2.45
C PHE A 46 1.83 -17.62 0.92
N PRO A 47 2.70 -18.30 0.16
CA PRO A 47 3.65 -19.33 0.61
C PRO A 47 4.94 -18.75 1.22
N ILE A 48 5.52 -19.45 2.20
CA ILE A 48 6.87 -19.18 2.71
C ILE A 48 7.82 -20.17 2.04
N LYS A 49 8.90 -19.66 1.45
CA LYS A 49 9.97 -20.45 0.85
C LYS A 49 11.20 -20.41 1.75
N VAL A 50 11.81 -21.57 1.97
CA VAL A 50 13.12 -21.69 2.63
C VAL A 50 14.00 -22.57 1.74
N ALA A 51 15.23 -22.14 1.50
CA ALA A 51 16.14 -22.78 0.57
C ALA A 51 15.51 -23.01 -0.82
N GLY A 52 14.73 -22.06 -1.32
CA GLY A 52 14.04 -22.16 -2.62
C GLY A 52 12.80 -23.06 -2.65
N VAL A 53 12.51 -23.80 -1.58
CA VAL A 53 11.39 -24.75 -1.48
C VAL A 53 10.23 -24.14 -0.67
N PRO A 54 8.98 -24.16 -1.17
CA PRO A 54 7.82 -23.73 -0.38
C PRO A 54 7.56 -24.75 0.74
N ILE A 55 7.63 -24.30 1.99
CA ILE A 55 7.44 -25.14 3.19
C ILE A 55 6.01 -25.07 3.73
N SER A 56 5.20 -24.13 3.23
CA SER A 56 3.82 -23.89 3.66
C SER A 56 3.02 -23.19 2.57
N GLY A 57 1.68 -23.28 2.64
CA GLY A 57 0.79 -22.59 1.71
C GLY A 57 0.54 -23.30 0.39
N GLY A 58 0.10 -24.56 0.42
CA GLY A 58 -0.33 -25.27 -0.78
C GLY A 58 -1.42 -24.48 -1.53
N GLY A 59 -1.16 -24.15 -2.80
CA GLY A 59 -2.07 -23.36 -3.65
C GLY A 59 -1.79 -21.85 -3.69
N GLY A 60 -0.90 -21.33 -2.85
CA GLY A 60 -0.48 -19.92 -2.92
C GLY A 60 0.44 -19.64 -4.12
N SER A 61 0.33 -18.45 -4.72
CA SER A 61 1.20 -18.01 -5.80
C SER A 61 2.38 -17.21 -5.26
N PHE A 62 3.56 -17.45 -5.85
CA PHE A 62 4.75 -16.63 -5.67
C PHE A 62 5.07 -15.92 -7.00
N PRO A 63 5.75 -14.77 -6.95
CA PRO A 63 6.14 -14.05 -8.15
C PRO A 63 7.05 -14.87 -9.06
N SER A 64 6.97 -14.67 -10.37
CA SER A 64 7.81 -15.39 -11.34
C SER A 64 9.31 -15.11 -11.19
N GLU A 65 9.67 -13.99 -10.58
CA GLU A 65 11.05 -13.54 -10.37
C GLU A 65 11.55 -13.84 -8.95
N ALA A 66 10.76 -14.56 -8.15
CA ALA A 66 11.18 -15.00 -6.82
C ALA A 66 12.40 -15.93 -6.92
N VAL A 67 13.32 -15.80 -5.97
CA VAL A 67 14.56 -16.59 -5.95
C VAL A 67 14.25 -18.09 -5.78
N SER A 68 14.96 -18.93 -6.54
CA SER A 68 14.88 -20.39 -6.46
C SER A 68 16.15 -21.06 -5.93
N ASN A 69 17.30 -20.36 -5.93
CA ASN A 69 18.55 -20.91 -5.43
C ASN A 69 18.47 -21.11 -3.90
N PRO A 70 18.94 -22.24 -3.36
CA PRO A 70 18.83 -22.52 -1.93
C PRO A 70 19.81 -21.73 -1.06
N LEU A 71 20.96 -21.38 -1.63
CA LEU A 71 22.06 -20.72 -0.95
C LEU A 71 22.25 -19.32 -1.52
N CYS A 72 22.68 -18.42 -0.64
CA CYS A 72 22.97 -17.04 -0.95
C CYS A 72 24.22 -16.59 -0.20
N MET A 73 24.78 -15.45 -0.60
CA MET A 73 25.94 -14.87 0.03
C MET A 73 25.80 -13.36 0.02
N CYS A 74 25.90 -12.75 1.19
CA CYS A 74 25.85 -11.30 1.35
C CYS A 74 27.12 -10.82 2.03
N GLU A 75 27.66 -9.70 1.57
CA GLU A 75 28.81 -9.06 2.21
C GLU A 75 28.35 -8.22 3.40
N ASP A 76 29.07 -8.30 4.52
CA ASP A 76 28.88 -7.34 5.62
C ASP A 76 29.57 -6.00 5.33
N ASN A 77 29.43 -5.02 6.24
CA ASN A 77 30.01 -3.68 6.07
C ASN A 77 31.55 -3.68 5.95
N LEU A 78 32.22 -4.77 6.31
CA LEU A 78 33.67 -4.94 6.18
C LEU A 78 34.06 -5.73 4.92
N GLY A 79 33.09 -6.03 4.04
CA GLY A 79 33.29 -6.80 2.82
C GLY A 79 33.48 -8.30 3.07
N VAL A 80 33.16 -8.80 4.28
CA VAL A 80 33.30 -10.23 4.59
C VAL A 80 32.07 -10.97 4.06
N PRO A 81 32.23 -11.98 3.19
CA PRO A 81 31.10 -12.76 2.69
C PRO A 81 30.49 -13.61 3.80
N ARG A 82 29.19 -13.44 4.01
CA ARG A 82 28.36 -14.21 4.93
C ARG A 82 27.48 -15.16 4.11
N PRO A 83 27.80 -16.46 4.08
CA PRO A 83 26.92 -17.44 3.44
C PRO A 83 25.62 -17.56 4.23
N GLY A 84 24.52 -17.77 3.53
CA GLY A 84 23.20 -17.90 4.11
C GLY A 84 22.28 -18.80 3.30
N VAL A 85 21.06 -18.97 3.82
CA VAL A 85 19.97 -19.70 3.17
C VAL A 85 18.94 -18.70 2.69
N THR A 86 18.42 -18.89 1.48
CA THR A 86 17.37 -17.99 0.96
C THR A 86 16.05 -18.24 1.69
N THR A 87 15.44 -17.18 2.21
CA THR A 87 14.08 -17.20 2.74
C THR A 87 13.25 -16.19 1.97
N SER A 88 12.06 -16.59 1.53
CA SER A 88 11.15 -15.70 0.79
C SER A 88 9.74 -15.81 1.30
N MET A 89 9.04 -14.68 1.45
CA MET A 89 7.63 -14.67 1.85
C MET A 89 6.92 -13.38 1.42
N TRP A 90 5.59 -13.38 1.54
CA TRP A 90 4.81 -12.16 1.49
C TRP A 90 4.80 -11.47 2.86
N GLU A 91 5.19 -10.21 2.91
CA GLU A 91 5.11 -9.39 4.11
C GLU A 91 4.11 -8.23 3.91
N PRO A 92 3.23 -7.95 4.88
CA PRO A 92 2.50 -6.69 4.94
C PRO A 92 3.51 -5.60 5.24
N ALA A 93 3.84 -4.77 4.24
CA ALA A 93 4.95 -3.82 4.32
C ALA A 93 4.47 -2.38 4.51
N ARG A 94 3.31 -2.03 3.94
CA ARG A 94 2.85 -0.64 3.81
C ARG A 94 1.34 -0.54 3.93
N LEU A 95 0.87 0.63 4.37
CA LEU A 95 -0.53 1.04 4.22
C LEU A 95 -0.59 2.22 3.27
N VAL A 96 -1.65 2.26 2.47
CA VAL A 96 -2.03 3.47 1.75
C VAL A 96 -3.50 3.74 2.04
N GLU A 97 -3.77 4.93 2.57
CA GLU A 97 -5.15 5.41 2.72
C GLU A 97 -5.45 6.45 1.66
N PHE A 98 -6.72 6.53 1.27
CA PHE A 98 -7.23 7.57 0.39
C PHE A 98 -8.30 8.40 1.08
N GLN A 99 -8.20 9.70 0.93
CA GLN A 99 -8.94 10.68 1.71
C GLN A 99 -9.48 11.75 0.78
N ARG A 100 -10.76 12.08 0.90
CA ARG A 100 -11.34 13.20 0.14
C ARG A 100 -11.02 14.54 0.77
N VAL A 101 -10.95 14.61 2.10
CA VAL A 101 -10.66 15.86 2.82
C VAL A 101 -9.15 15.95 3.04
N PRO A 102 -8.48 17.01 2.55
CA PRO A 102 -7.05 17.17 2.73
C PRO A 102 -6.64 17.12 4.21
N GLY A 103 -5.61 16.33 4.50
CA GLY A 103 -5.05 16.17 5.84
C GLY A 103 -5.82 15.26 6.78
N CYS A 104 -7.02 14.75 6.43
CA CYS A 104 -7.69 13.74 7.26
C CYS A 104 -6.94 12.42 7.19
N SER A 105 -6.74 11.73 8.31
CA SER A 105 -6.17 10.38 8.33
C SER A 105 -7.07 9.42 9.08
N SER A 106 -7.61 8.44 8.36
CA SER A 106 -8.38 7.33 8.91
C SER A 106 -7.50 6.30 9.60
N VAL A 107 -6.27 6.10 9.12
CA VAL A 107 -5.25 5.24 9.76
C VAL A 107 -4.91 5.77 11.14
N LEU A 108 -4.68 7.08 11.28
CA LEU A 108 -4.35 7.73 12.54
C LEU A 108 -5.60 8.12 13.35
N ASN A 109 -6.59 7.23 13.41
CA ASN A 109 -7.81 7.38 14.21
C ASN A 109 -8.68 8.62 13.91
N GLY A 110 -8.71 9.09 12.67
CA GLY A 110 -9.53 10.23 12.24
C GLY A 110 -8.93 11.60 12.58
N VAL A 111 -7.63 11.68 12.93
CA VAL A 111 -6.96 12.97 13.14
C VAL A 111 -6.84 13.73 11.82
N ARG A 112 -6.79 15.06 11.92
CA ARG A 112 -6.59 15.94 10.78
C ARG A 112 -5.30 16.73 10.94
N PHE A 113 -4.39 16.59 9.99
CA PHE A 113 -3.23 17.45 9.85
C PHE A 113 -3.64 18.87 9.44
N PRO A 114 -2.88 19.91 9.81
CA PRO A 114 -3.27 21.32 9.62
C PRO A 114 -3.05 21.77 8.16
N PHE A 115 -3.77 21.17 7.22
CA PHE A 115 -3.78 21.56 5.81
C PHE A 115 -5.01 22.40 5.46
N ASP A 116 -4.81 23.32 4.53
CA ASP A 116 -5.88 24.06 3.88
C ASP A 116 -6.77 23.12 3.07
N ARG A 117 -8.03 23.48 2.89
CA ARG A 117 -9.02 22.69 2.15
C ARG A 117 -8.87 22.81 0.62
N THR A 118 -7.70 23.22 0.15
CA THR A 118 -7.34 23.23 -1.28
C THR A 118 -7.34 21.81 -1.83
N ASN A 119 -7.77 21.64 -3.08
CA ASN A 119 -7.87 20.35 -3.77
C ASN A 119 -8.78 19.33 -3.05
N GLN A 120 -9.90 19.78 -2.50
CA GLN A 120 -10.92 18.90 -1.92
C GLN A 120 -11.33 17.79 -2.91
N GLY A 121 -11.15 16.54 -2.49
CA GLY A 121 -11.46 15.36 -3.29
C GLY A 121 -12.93 14.95 -3.30
N HIS A 122 -13.25 14.07 -4.24
CA HIS A 122 -14.57 13.53 -4.52
C HIS A 122 -14.46 12.15 -5.19
N HIS A 123 -15.51 11.34 -5.08
CA HIS A 123 -15.60 10.05 -5.77
C HIS A 123 -16.30 10.12 -7.13
N GLY A 124 -16.55 11.34 -7.64
CA GLY A 124 -17.43 11.58 -8.79
C GLY A 124 -18.91 11.45 -8.42
N MET A 125 -19.78 12.19 -9.11
CA MET A 125 -21.24 12.14 -8.91
C MET A 125 -21.85 11.85 -10.27
N GLY A 126 -22.43 10.66 -10.41
CA GLY A 126 -22.89 10.08 -11.68
C GLY A 126 -24.06 10.80 -12.36
N ASP A 127 -23.88 12.08 -12.67
CA ASP A 127 -24.65 12.78 -13.68
C ASP A 127 -24.00 12.51 -15.04
N MET A 128 -24.80 12.17 -16.04
CA MET A 128 -24.37 11.73 -17.37
C MET A 128 -23.73 12.84 -18.22
N ASP A 129 -22.91 13.71 -17.63
CA ASP A 129 -22.01 14.62 -18.34
C ASP A 129 -20.58 14.09 -18.20
N GLY A 130 -19.76 14.23 -19.24
CA GLY A 130 -18.41 13.63 -19.35
C GLY A 130 -17.36 14.15 -18.36
N GLY A 131 -17.76 14.72 -17.22
CA GLY A 131 -16.92 15.25 -16.14
C GLY A 131 -16.86 14.36 -14.88
N ASP A 132 -17.29 13.09 -14.97
CA ASP A 132 -17.21 12.09 -13.89
C ASP A 132 -15.75 11.66 -13.61
N GLY A 133 -15.02 12.54 -12.93
CA GLY A 133 -13.71 12.27 -12.36
C GLY A 133 -13.80 11.91 -10.87
N SER A 134 -12.81 11.17 -10.37
CA SER A 134 -12.55 11.03 -8.94
C SER A 134 -11.18 11.59 -8.61
N PHE A 135 -11.08 12.25 -7.45
CA PHE A 135 -9.83 12.75 -6.90
C PHE A 135 -9.77 12.43 -5.41
N MET A 136 -8.65 11.87 -4.97
CA MET A 136 -8.40 11.54 -3.58
C MET A 136 -6.95 11.85 -3.22
N HIS A 137 -6.75 12.41 -2.02
CA HIS A 137 -5.45 12.50 -1.39
C HIS A 137 -5.04 11.14 -0.86
N TYR A 138 -3.73 10.89 -0.78
CA TYR A 138 -3.21 9.70 -0.12
C TYR A 138 -2.22 10.04 0.98
N HIS A 139 -2.21 9.19 1.99
CA HIS A 139 -1.10 9.08 2.94
C HIS A 139 -0.53 7.67 2.85
N TYR A 140 0.79 7.60 2.66
CA TYR A 140 1.54 6.37 2.53
C TYR A 140 2.32 6.12 3.82
N TYR A 141 2.13 4.94 4.41
CA TYR A 141 2.70 4.58 5.70
C TYR A 141 3.65 3.40 5.59
N ALA A 142 4.75 3.46 6.34
CA ALA A 142 5.48 2.27 6.75
C ALA A 142 4.56 1.43 7.62
N PHE A 143 4.37 0.16 7.29
CA PHE A 143 3.58 -0.76 8.10
C PHE A 143 4.23 -2.15 8.10
N PRO A 144 5.44 -2.28 8.67
CA PRO A 144 6.16 -3.55 8.74
C PRO A 144 5.57 -4.45 9.84
N LEU A 145 4.32 -4.87 9.66
CA LEU A 145 3.52 -5.49 10.74
C LEU A 145 4.17 -6.75 11.34
N LEU A 146 4.82 -7.58 10.52
CA LEU A 146 5.53 -8.77 11.01
C LEU A 146 6.72 -8.41 11.89
N VAL A 147 7.40 -7.30 11.59
CA VAL A 147 8.52 -6.79 12.39
C VAL A 147 8.01 -6.16 13.68
N MET A 148 6.94 -5.36 13.61
CA MET A 148 6.30 -4.74 14.78
C MET A 148 5.82 -5.79 15.81
N LEU A 149 5.41 -6.97 15.35
CA LEU A 149 4.95 -8.08 16.18
C LEU A 149 6.04 -9.12 16.50
N ASP A 150 7.28 -8.90 16.04
CA ASP A 150 8.41 -9.82 16.20
C ASP A 150 8.11 -11.26 15.67
N LEU A 151 7.43 -11.35 14.52
CA LEU A 151 6.98 -12.60 13.90
C LEU A 151 7.88 -13.02 12.73
N PHE A 152 8.57 -14.15 12.87
CA PHE A 152 9.23 -14.95 11.81
C PHE A 152 10.25 -14.22 10.90
N ILE A 153 10.48 -12.92 11.07
CA ILE A 153 11.40 -12.10 10.27
C ILE A 153 12.58 -11.71 11.14
N LYS A 154 13.78 -12.16 10.75
CA LYS A 154 15.02 -11.60 11.30
C LYS A 154 15.17 -10.16 10.81
N GLN A 155 15.76 -9.31 11.64
CA GLN A 155 16.10 -7.92 11.28
C GLN A 155 16.96 -7.80 10.01
N THR A 156 17.78 -8.81 9.70
CA THR A 156 18.57 -8.87 8.47
C THR A 156 17.73 -9.04 7.20
N CYS A 157 16.49 -9.50 7.33
CA CYS A 157 15.52 -9.64 6.26
C CYS A 157 14.53 -8.47 6.18
N ASN A 158 14.86 -7.32 6.78
CA ASN A 158 14.09 -6.11 6.64
C ASN A 158 14.68 -5.24 5.52
N ALA A 159 14.20 -5.41 4.29
CA ALA A 159 14.80 -4.81 3.10
C ALA A 159 14.74 -3.27 3.06
N ASP A 160 13.83 -2.65 3.83
CA ASP A 160 13.65 -1.19 3.87
C ASP A 160 13.99 -0.56 5.23
N GLY A 161 14.26 -1.38 6.25
CA GLY A 161 14.72 -0.94 7.57
C GLY A 161 13.66 -0.27 8.45
N TYR A 162 12.40 -0.21 8.03
CA TYR A 162 11.34 0.37 8.87
C TYR A 162 10.91 -0.63 9.93
N MET A 163 10.67 -0.12 11.14
CA MET A 163 10.34 -0.93 12.32
C MET A 163 8.98 -0.59 12.91
N ASP A 164 8.49 0.61 12.61
CA ASP A 164 7.32 1.21 13.25
C ASP A 164 6.29 1.67 12.19
N LEU A 165 5.08 2.01 12.67
CA LEU A 165 4.05 2.64 11.85
C LEU A 165 4.37 4.13 11.70
N ASP A 166 4.96 4.50 10.56
CA ASP A 166 5.36 5.88 10.26
C ASP A 166 4.66 6.41 9.02
N ILE A 167 4.29 7.70 9.04
CA ILE A 167 3.84 8.39 7.82
C ILE A 167 5.07 8.71 6.95
N MET A 168 5.13 8.13 5.76
CA MET A 168 6.28 8.27 4.86
C MET A 168 6.06 9.38 3.83
N TYR A 169 4.82 9.52 3.34
CA TYR A 169 4.52 10.46 2.27
C TYR A 169 3.07 10.93 2.30
N MET A 170 2.85 12.20 2.00
CA MET A 170 1.53 12.83 1.95
C MET A 170 1.35 13.53 0.61
N SER A 171 0.24 13.27 -0.05
CA SER A 171 -0.06 13.80 -1.37
C SER A 171 -0.31 15.32 -1.39
N GLU A 172 -0.72 15.89 -0.26
CA GLU A 172 -1.02 17.30 -0.06
C GLU A 172 0.23 18.17 -0.22
N LEU A 173 1.41 17.58 0.02
CA LEU A 173 2.71 18.22 -0.14
C LEU A 173 3.29 18.04 -1.56
N ASP A 174 2.65 17.24 -2.40
CA ASP A 174 3.13 16.88 -3.72
C ASP A 174 2.33 17.57 -4.83
N PRO A 175 2.88 18.60 -5.49
CA PRO A 175 2.17 19.30 -6.54
C PRO A 175 1.91 18.42 -7.77
N THR A 176 2.73 17.37 -7.99
CA THR A 176 2.52 16.44 -9.12
C THR A 176 1.29 15.57 -8.91
N TRP A 177 0.88 15.32 -7.66
CA TRP A 177 -0.34 14.56 -7.39
C TRP A 177 -1.60 15.34 -7.77
N ASN A 178 -1.58 16.66 -7.57
CA ASN A 178 -2.73 17.53 -7.79
C ASN A 178 -2.87 18.00 -9.25
N ASN A 179 -1.81 17.93 -10.06
CA ASN A 179 -1.79 18.46 -11.42
C ASN A 179 -1.24 17.44 -12.43
N ASP A 180 -2.09 17.04 -13.37
CA ASP A 180 -1.80 16.01 -14.38
C ASP A 180 -0.68 16.42 -15.33
N GLU A 181 -0.61 17.71 -15.70
CA GLU A 181 0.42 18.24 -16.60
C GLU A 181 1.80 18.20 -15.96
N LEU A 182 1.90 18.51 -14.67
CA LEU A 182 3.14 18.45 -13.91
C LEU A 182 3.56 16.99 -13.66
N ALA A 183 2.62 16.09 -13.37
CA ALA A 183 2.89 14.65 -13.32
C ALA A 183 3.37 14.11 -14.67
N PHE A 184 2.79 14.55 -15.78
CA PHE A 184 3.24 14.19 -17.12
C PHE A 184 4.66 14.70 -17.39
N PHE A 185 4.95 15.96 -17.07
CA PHE A 185 6.25 16.57 -17.31
C PHE A 185 7.38 15.89 -16.51
N THR A 186 7.09 15.45 -15.29
CA THR A 186 8.06 14.76 -14.43
C THR A 186 8.34 13.31 -14.88
N ASN A 187 7.52 12.73 -15.75
CA ASN A 187 7.63 11.35 -16.22
C ASN A 187 7.62 11.31 -17.77
N PRO A 188 8.72 11.68 -18.44
CA PRO A 188 8.76 11.81 -19.91
C PRO A 188 8.44 10.51 -20.66
N GLU A 189 8.64 9.35 -20.05
CA GLU A 189 8.24 8.05 -20.59
C GLU A 189 6.72 7.92 -20.82
N ALA A 190 5.90 8.75 -20.15
CA ALA A 190 4.46 8.82 -20.37
C ALA A 190 4.14 9.15 -21.84
N ALA A 191 4.97 9.98 -22.49
CA ALA A 191 4.79 10.31 -23.91
C ALA A 191 4.95 9.09 -24.83
N ALA A 192 5.83 8.14 -24.48
CA ALA A 192 6.05 6.94 -25.28
C ALA A 192 4.84 5.98 -25.24
N VAL A 193 4.07 6.01 -24.15
CA VAL A 193 2.90 5.14 -23.92
C VAL A 193 1.57 5.87 -24.09
N ALA A 194 1.58 7.17 -24.41
CA ALA A 194 0.41 7.99 -24.72
C ALA A 194 -0.08 7.77 -26.16
N ASN A 195 -0.27 6.51 -26.56
CA ASN A 195 -0.76 6.16 -27.90
C ASN A 195 -1.81 5.02 -27.84
N PRO A 196 -2.70 4.92 -28.84
CA PRO A 196 -3.78 3.93 -28.83
C PRO A 196 -3.30 2.47 -28.76
N ILE A 197 -2.12 2.15 -29.31
CA ILE A 197 -1.56 0.79 -29.30
C ILE A 197 -1.14 0.43 -27.86
N ALA A 198 -0.46 1.33 -27.17
CA ALA A 198 -0.07 1.16 -25.78
C ALA A 198 -1.28 1.07 -24.84
N ALA A 199 -2.34 1.86 -25.09
CA ALA A 199 -3.60 1.76 -24.35
C ALA A 199 -4.29 0.41 -24.60
N ALA A 200 -4.36 -0.04 -25.86
CA ALA A 200 -4.93 -1.34 -26.21
C ALA A 200 -4.15 -2.51 -25.59
N ALA A 201 -2.82 -2.40 -25.45
CA ALA A 201 -2.00 -3.42 -24.80
C ALA A 201 -2.41 -3.68 -23.33
N CYS A 202 -2.98 -2.69 -22.64
CA CYS A 202 -3.48 -2.88 -21.27
C CYS A 202 -4.64 -3.88 -21.17
N THR A 203 -5.34 -4.18 -22.28
CA THR A 203 -6.37 -5.24 -22.29
C THR A 203 -5.77 -6.63 -22.03
N ALA A 204 -4.57 -6.91 -22.57
CA ALA A 204 -3.85 -8.15 -22.29
C ALA A 204 -3.41 -8.22 -20.82
N ASP A 205 -2.94 -7.09 -20.27
CA ASP A 205 -2.61 -6.99 -18.85
C ASP A 205 -3.85 -7.20 -17.97
N ALA A 206 -5.01 -6.68 -18.37
CA ALA A 206 -6.25 -6.84 -17.63
C ALA A 206 -6.70 -8.31 -17.55
N VAL A 207 -6.65 -9.04 -18.66
CA VAL A 207 -6.96 -10.48 -18.69
C VAL A 207 -5.97 -11.27 -17.85
N SER A 208 -4.67 -11.03 -18.04
CA SER A 208 -3.62 -11.75 -17.32
C SER A 208 -3.61 -11.47 -15.82
N SER A 209 -3.81 -10.20 -15.42
CA SER A 209 -3.91 -9.79 -14.01
C SER A 209 -5.17 -10.34 -13.35
N THR A 210 -6.29 -10.43 -14.07
CA THR A 210 -7.52 -11.09 -13.57
C THR A 210 -7.30 -12.59 -13.32
N ALA A 211 -6.37 -13.21 -14.06
CA ALA A 211 -5.91 -14.57 -13.79
C ALA A 211 -4.78 -14.66 -12.72
N GLY A 212 -4.53 -13.57 -11.98
CA GLY A 212 -3.53 -13.52 -10.91
C GLY A 212 -2.08 -13.32 -11.38
N LYS A 213 -1.84 -12.99 -12.66
CA LYS A 213 -0.50 -12.88 -13.25
C LYS A 213 -0.31 -11.56 -14.01
N PRO A 214 0.00 -10.45 -13.32
CA PRO A 214 0.24 -9.16 -14.00
C PRO A 214 1.44 -9.22 -14.95
N LEU A 215 1.34 -8.58 -16.12
CA LEU A 215 2.38 -8.59 -17.14
C LEU A 215 3.43 -7.53 -16.85
N LYS A 216 4.59 -7.94 -16.32
CA LYS A 216 5.67 -7.03 -15.91
C LYS A 216 6.20 -6.11 -17.02
N GLN A 217 6.12 -6.54 -18.28
CA GLN A 217 6.59 -5.77 -19.45
C GLN A 217 5.71 -4.54 -19.72
N LEU A 218 4.43 -4.59 -19.33
CA LEU A 218 3.47 -3.50 -19.51
C LEU A 218 3.49 -2.59 -18.28
N PHE A 219 4.63 -1.96 -18.01
CA PHE A 219 4.86 -1.15 -16.82
C PHE A 219 3.98 0.10 -16.73
N TRP A 220 3.29 0.48 -17.81
CA TRP A 220 2.34 1.60 -17.86
C TRP A 220 0.88 1.19 -17.63
N CYS A 221 0.61 -0.12 -17.53
CA CYS A 221 -0.73 -0.68 -17.31
C CYS A 221 -0.90 -1.18 -15.87
N ALA A 222 -2.09 -0.95 -15.32
CA ALA A 222 -2.56 -1.48 -14.05
C ALA A 222 -3.66 -2.53 -14.28
N GLY A 223 -3.45 -3.46 -15.23
CA GLY A 223 -4.45 -4.44 -15.64
C GLY A 223 -5.84 -3.85 -15.89
N SER A 224 -6.86 -4.41 -15.23
CA SER A 224 -8.26 -3.99 -15.37
C SER A 224 -8.59 -2.63 -14.73
N TRP A 225 -7.68 -2.08 -13.94
CA TRP A 225 -7.90 -0.81 -13.23
C TRP A 225 -7.66 0.39 -14.12
N GLY A 226 -6.78 0.28 -15.14
CA GLY A 226 -6.56 1.32 -16.14
C GLY A 226 -5.08 1.58 -16.44
N THR A 227 -4.79 2.78 -16.94
CA THR A 227 -3.43 3.25 -17.23
C THR A 227 -2.81 3.96 -16.03
N LEU A 228 -1.52 3.75 -15.82
CA LEU A 228 -0.81 4.34 -14.70
C LEU A 228 -0.45 5.82 -14.90
N TYR A 229 -0.19 6.26 -16.12
CA TYR A 229 0.13 7.66 -16.39
C TYR A 229 -1.13 8.51 -16.63
N PRO A 230 -1.11 9.78 -16.24
CA PRO A 230 -0.12 10.43 -15.36
C PRO A 230 -0.19 9.90 -13.91
N PHE A 231 0.92 9.98 -13.16
CA PHE A 231 0.95 9.59 -11.73
C PHE A 231 0.32 10.65 -10.81
N SER A 232 -0.94 10.99 -11.10
CA SER A 232 -1.72 11.96 -10.34
C SER A 232 -2.92 11.32 -9.65
N GLY A 233 -3.52 12.10 -8.75
CA GLY A 233 -4.73 11.75 -8.01
C GLY A 233 -6.01 11.79 -8.84
N ASN A 234 -5.96 12.34 -10.06
CA ASN A 234 -7.12 12.49 -10.92
C ASN A 234 -7.37 11.18 -11.69
N GLN A 235 -8.60 10.68 -11.59
CA GLN A 235 -9.07 9.54 -12.38
C GLN A 235 -10.32 9.91 -13.15
N ASN A 236 -10.23 9.83 -14.47
CA ASN A 236 -11.34 10.11 -15.37
C ASN A 236 -11.83 8.80 -16.00
N GLY A 237 -13.16 8.65 -16.17
CA GLY A 237 -13.73 7.54 -16.93
C GLY A 237 -13.75 6.19 -16.19
N GLY A 238 -13.87 6.22 -14.85
CA GLY A 238 -14.05 5.04 -14.00
C GLY A 238 -15.39 5.06 -13.27
N LYS A 239 -15.96 3.88 -12.99
CA LYS A 239 -17.09 3.73 -12.07
C LYS A 239 -16.68 2.80 -10.93
N GLY A 240 -16.59 3.35 -9.72
CA GLY A 240 -16.44 2.59 -8.48
C GLY A 240 -15.20 2.97 -7.68
N VAL A 241 -15.43 3.37 -6.42
CA VAL A 241 -14.40 3.82 -5.48
C VAL A 241 -13.25 2.81 -5.35
N ILE A 242 -13.55 1.51 -5.28
CA ILE A 242 -12.56 0.45 -5.12
C ILE A 242 -11.67 0.31 -6.36
N ARG A 243 -12.22 0.42 -7.57
CA ARG A 243 -11.41 0.35 -8.79
C ARG A 243 -10.47 1.56 -8.87
N ASP A 244 -11.01 2.75 -8.63
CA ASP A 244 -10.25 3.98 -8.77
C ASP A 244 -9.17 4.11 -7.69
N SER A 245 -9.48 3.77 -6.43
CA SER A 245 -8.49 3.76 -5.35
C SER A 245 -7.44 2.65 -5.48
N SER A 246 -7.78 1.49 -6.06
CA SER A 246 -6.78 0.48 -6.45
C SER A 246 -5.85 0.96 -7.57
N LEU A 247 -6.38 1.67 -8.58
CA LEU A 247 -5.55 2.31 -9.61
C LEU A 247 -4.61 3.33 -8.98
N LEU A 248 -5.15 4.21 -8.12
CA LEU A 248 -4.38 5.22 -7.42
C LEU A 248 -3.31 4.61 -6.52
N SER A 249 -3.60 3.53 -5.80
CA SER A 249 -2.60 2.78 -5.01
C SER A 249 -1.42 2.35 -5.87
N THR A 250 -1.70 1.89 -7.09
CA THR A 250 -0.66 1.46 -8.03
C THR A 250 0.13 2.65 -8.59
N ARG A 251 -0.53 3.79 -8.85
CA ARG A 251 0.14 5.05 -9.23
C ARG A 251 1.06 5.57 -8.12
N VAL A 252 0.62 5.51 -6.86
CA VAL A 252 1.45 5.86 -5.69
C VAL A 252 2.70 5.00 -5.66
N LEU A 253 2.58 3.68 -5.76
CA LEU A 253 3.75 2.79 -5.80
C LEU A 253 4.68 3.10 -6.98
N ALA A 254 4.13 3.33 -8.17
CA ALA A 254 4.91 3.66 -9.36
C ALA A 254 5.68 4.99 -9.19
N ALA A 255 5.00 6.03 -8.67
CA ALA A 255 5.62 7.32 -8.38
C ALA A 255 6.73 7.20 -7.32
N LEU A 256 6.50 6.45 -6.25
CA LEU A 256 7.49 6.21 -5.20
C LEU A 256 8.70 5.41 -5.70
N HIS A 257 8.48 4.42 -6.57
CA HIS A 257 9.57 3.69 -7.24
C HIS A 257 10.40 4.62 -8.13
N ARG A 258 9.74 5.49 -8.89
CA ARG A 258 10.41 6.48 -9.75
C ARG A 258 11.25 7.47 -8.96
N ARG A 259 10.81 7.82 -7.75
CA ARG A 259 11.51 8.70 -6.80
C ARG A 259 12.56 7.98 -5.95
N GLY A 260 12.69 6.66 -6.07
CA GLY A 260 13.61 5.86 -5.25
C GLY A 260 13.20 5.72 -3.79
N LEU A 261 11.94 6.00 -3.45
CA LEU A 261 11.39 5.87 -2.09
C LEU A 261 10.81 4.47 -1.84
N ALA A 262 10.42 3.76 -2.90
CA ALA A 262 10.05 2.35 -2.86
C ALA A 262 11.14 1.46 -3.46
N TRP A 263 11.36 0.31 -2.82
CA TRP A 263 12.49 -0.58 -3.11
C TRP A 263 12.01 -1.89 -3.74
N LYS A 264 12.79 -2.40 -4.69
CA LYS A 264 12.68 -3.78 -5.17
C LYS A 264 13.31 -4.72 -4.13
N THR A 265 12.57 -5.73 -3.74
CA THR A 265 12.91 -6.72 -2.69
C THR A 265 12.76 -8.16 -3.18
N MET A 266 12.45 -8.33 -4.47
CA MET A 266 12.29 -9.61 -5.13
C MET A 266 13.43 -9.82 -6.13
N GLY A 267 13.94 -11.05 -6.21
CA GLY A 267 15.02 -11.47 -7.11
C GLY A 267 16.38 -11.55 -6.42
N SER A 268 17.34 -12.20 -7.09
CA SER A 268 18.65 -12.50 -6.51
C SER A 268 19.48 -11.26 -6.16
N GLU A 269 19.29 -10.17 -6.90
CA GLU A 269 19.95 -8.89 -6.66
C GLU A 269 19.47 -8.17 -5.38
N ALA A 270 18.28 -8.49 -4.90
CA ALA A 270 17.64 -7.82 -3.77
C ALA A 270 17.69 -8.62 -2.45
N MET A 271 18.38 -9.77 -2.44
CA MET A 271 18.44 -10.68 -1.28
C MET A 271 19.16 -10.10 -0.06
N CYS A 272 20.14 -9.23 -0.28
CA CYS A 272 20.96 -8.66 0.79
C CYS A 272 20.45 -7.30 1.27
N ARG A 273 19.79 -6.55 0.38
CA ARG A 273 19.24 -5.22 0.63
C ARG A 273 18.24 -4.87 -0.47
N GLY A 274 17.32 -3.97 -0.17
CA GLY A 274 16.46 -3.38 -1.19
C GLY A 274 17.28 -2.73 -2.31
N VAL A 275 16.81 -2.87 -3.55
CA VAL A 275 17.41 -2.26 -4.74
C VAL A 275 16.48 -1.20 -5.32
N ILE A 276 17.01 -0.04 -5.70
CA ILE A 276 16.21 0.99 -6.36
C ILE A 276 15.81 0.47 -7.76
N SER A 277 14.51 0.42 -8.02
CA SER A 277 13.94 0.09 -9.32
C SER A 277 13.04 1.22 -9.78
N PRO A 278 13.42 2.01 -10.79
CA PRO A 278 12.62 3.15 -11.26
C PRO A 278 11.28 2.74 -11.89
N THR A 279 11.21 1.53 -12.47
CA THR A 279 9.97 0.94 -12.97
C THR A 279 9.31 0.09 -11.88
N LEU A 280 7.98 0.17 -11.77
CA LEU A 280 7.20 -0.61 -10.80
C LEU A 280 7.38 -2.13 -11.03
N PRO A 281 7.98 -2.89 -10.09
CA PRO A 281 8.02 -4.35 -10.16
C PRO A 281 6.63 -4.92 -9.80
N LYS A 282 5.68 -4.90 -10.74
CA LYS A 282 4.27 -5.25 -10.48
C LYS A 282 4.08 -6.59 -9.77
N THR A 283 4.87 -7.59 -10.15
CA THR A 283 4.80 -8.96 -9.59
C THR A 283 5.26 -9.05 -8.13
N GLN A 284 5.99 -8.05 -7.63
CA GLN A 284 6.42 -7.98 -6.22
C GLN A 284 5.28 -7.61 -5.28
N TYR A 285 4.17 -7.06 -5.77
CA TYR A 285 3.11 -6.50 -4.94
C TYR A 285 1.80 -7.26 -5.08
N LYS A 286 1.09 -7.34 -3.95
CA LYS A 286 -0.33 -7.68 -3.89
C LYS A 286 -0.98 -6.83 -2.81
N PHE A 287 -2.30 -6.82 -2.76
CA PHE A 287 -3.05 -5.97 -1.85
C PHE A 287 -4.13 -6.77 -1.11
N THR A 288 -4.52 -6.20 0.03
CA THR A 288 -5.76 -6.53 0.72
C THR A 288 -6.42 -5.22 1.11
N LEU A 289 -7.74 -5.13 0.96
CA LEU A 289 -8.48 -3.98 1.48
C LEU A 289 -8.57 -4.09 3.00
N LEU A 290 -8.23 -3.03 3.74
CA LEU A 290 -8.36 -2.97 5.20
C LEU A 290 -9.64 -2.24 5.62
N HIS A 291 -10.01 -1.18 4.89
CA HIS A 291 -11.22 -0.38 5.15
C HIS A 291 -11.88 -0.02 3.82
N PRO A 292 -13.23 0.02 3.71
CA PRO A 292 -14.22 -0.09 4.79
C PRO A 292 -14.63 -1.51 5.19
N VAL A 293 -14.50 -2.50 4.31
CA VAL A 293 -14.82 -3.91 4.62
C VAL A 293 -13.58 -4.77 4.37
N PRO A 294 -12.92 -5.28 5.43
CA PRO A 294 -11.59 -5.87 5.32
C PRO A 294 -11.57 -7.19 4.57
N GLU A 295 -10.58 -7.35 3.70
CA GLU A 295 -10.26 -8.57 2.96
C GLU A 295 -9.34 -9.47 3.78
N THR A 296 -9.92 -10.34 4.61
CA THR A 296 -9.18 -11.15 5.60
C THR A 296 -8.86 -12.57 5.14
N ASN A 297 -9.45 -13.03 4.03
CA ASN A 297 -9.34 -14.43 3.58
C ASN A 297 -8.67 -14.57 2.21
N SER A 298 -8.41 -13.46 1.53
CA SER A 298 -7.84 -13.42 0.18
C SER A 298 -6.95 -12.20 0.03
N SER A 299 -6.18 -12.18 -1.05
CA SER A 299 -5.42 -11.03 -1.52
C SER A 299 -5.49 -11.01 -3.03
N HIS A 300 -5.42 -9.82 -3.61
CA HIS A 300 -5.50 -9.61 -5.05
C HIS A 300 -4.24 -8.95 -5.59
N VAL A 301 -3.89 -9.24 -6.83
CA VAL A 301 -2.70 -8.66 -7.49
C VAL A 301 -3.01 -7.32 -8.14
N ILE A 302 -1.97 -6.57 -8.52
CA ILE A 302 -2.13 -5.34 -9.32
C ILE A 302 -2.94 -5.65 -10.59
N GLY A 303 -4.06 -4.94 -10.77
CA GLY A 303 -4.88 -5.01 -11.97
C GLY A 303 -5.87 -6.15 -12.04
N GLU A 304 -6.01 -6.96 -10.97
CA GLU A 304 -7.04 -7.99 -10.89
C GLU A 304 -8.45 -7.37 -10.86
N SER A 305 -9.36 -7.88 -11.69
CA SER A 305 -10.72 -7.35 -11.81
C SER A 305 -11.41 -7.20 -10.46
N THR A 306 -11.92 -6.00 -10.16
CA THR A 306 -12.68 -5.75 -8.92
C THR A 306 -13.96 -6.57 -8.82
N LEU A 307 -14.39 -7.23 -9.92
CA LEU A 307 -15.50 -8.18 -9.89
C LEU A 307 -15.15 -9.49 -9.19
N THR A 308 -13.87 -9.87 -9.07
CA THR A 308 -13.46 -11.12 -8.39
C THR A 308 -13.30 -10.93 -6.89
N TRP A 309 -12.82 -9.76 -6.43
CA TRP A 309 -12.47 -9.52 -5.03
C TRP A 309 -13.16 -8.29 -4.40
N GLY A 310 -13.56 -7.31 -5.21
CA GLY A 310 -14.05 -5.99 -4.78
C GLY A 310 -15.56 -5.89 -4.54
N LEU A 311 -16.33 -6.94 -4.84
CA LEU A 311 -17.77 -6.97 -4.58
C LEU A 311 -18.06 -6.91 -3.08
N ALA A 312 -19.09 -6.15 -2.70
CA ALA A 312 -19.49 -5.92 -1.31
C ALA A 312 -18.38 -5.32 -0.39
N ARG A 313 -17.34 -4.72 -0.99
CA ARG A 313 -16.26 -4.03 -0.27
C ARG A 313 -16.54 -2.56 0.00
N THR A 314 -17.75 -2.11 -0.29
CA THR A 314 -18.20 -0.72 -0.21
C THR A 314 -19.46 -0.66 0.64
N ILE A 315 -19.54 0.29 1.58
CA ILE A 315 -20.74 0.50 2.40
C ILE A 315 -21.48 1.73 1.87
N PRO A 316 -22.72 1.59 1.35
CA PRO A 316 -23.50 2.75 0.91
C PRO A 316 -23.73 3.75 2.07
N ALA A 317 -23.78 5.04 1.75
CA ALA A 317 -24.04 6.17 2.67
C ALA A 317 -22.93 6.52 3.69
N ILE A 318 -22.05 5.58 4.07
CA ILE A 318 -20.85 5.90 4.86
C ILE A 318 -19.77 6.31 3.86
N GLY A 319 -19.23 7.53 3.98
CA GLY A 319 -18.16 8.01 3.10
C GLY A 319 -17.01 7.01 3.04
N GLN A 320 -16.63 6.58 1.83
CA GLN A 320 -15.72 5.45 1.61
C GLN A 320 -14.33 5.97 1.34
N ASP A 321 -13.54 6.18 2.39
CA ASP A 321 -12.13 6.55 2.29
C ASP A 321 -11.29 5.26 2.45
N PRO A 322 -10.93 4.56 1.35
CA PRO A 322 -10.42 3.20 1.42
C PRO A 322 -8.99 3.16 1.96
N ILE A 323 -8.67 2.08 2.67
CA ILE A 323 -7.32 1.81 3.15
C ILE A 323 -6.90 0.45 2.60
N TYR A 324 -5.75 0.40 1.95
CA TYR A 324 -5.16 -0.82 1.43
C TYR A 324 -3.91 -1.19 2.23
N THR A 325 -3.81 -2.45 2.60
CA THR A 325 -2.55 -3.05 3.00
C THR A 325 -1.82 -3.52 1.75
N ILE A 326 -0.61 -3.01 1.56
CA ILE A 326 0.27 -3.39 0.47
C ILE A 326 1.21 -4.45 0.98
N TRP A 327 1.09 -5.62 0.38
CA TRP A 327 1.95 -6.75 0.61
C TRP A 327 3.08 -6.73 -0.39
N ARG A 328 4.29 -7.01 0.09
CA ARG A 328 5.50 -7.06 -0.70
C ARG A 328 6.09 -8.46 -0.64
N TRP A 329 6.54 -8.98 -1.77
CA TRP A 329 7.35 -10.19 -1.78
C TRP A 329 8.78 -9.83 -1.42
N ASN A 330 9.30 -10.48 -0.38
CA ASN A 330 10.64 -10.24 0.14
C ASN A 330 11.46 -11.52 -0.05
N ASP A 331 12.44 -11.48 -0.95
CA ASP A 331 13.50 -12.48 -1.06
C ASP A 331 14.66 -12.01 -0.20
N CYS A 332 15.06 -12.79 0.80
CA CYS A 332 16.13 -12.45 1.74
C CYS A 332 17.18 -13.55 1.82
N CYS A 333 18.43 -13.15 2.01
CA CYS A 333 19.49 -14.05 2.45
C CYS A 333 19.60 -14.11 3.97
N ASN A 334 19.21 -15.23 4.56
CA ASN A 334 19.30 -15.47 5.99
C ASN A 334 20.70 -16.02 6.33
N ASN A 335 21.59 -15.14 6.80
CA ASN A 335 22.96 -15.43 7.21
C ASN A 335 23.15 -15.45 8.74
#